data_AF-A0A534SSD5-F1
#
_entry.id   AF-A0A534SSD5-F1
#
_cell.length_a   1.000
_cell.length_b   1.000
_cell.length_c   1.000
_cell.angle_alpha   90.00
_cell.angle_beta   90.00
_cell.angle_gamma   90.00
#
_symmetry.space_group_name_H-M   'P 1'
#
loop_
_entity.id
_entity.type
_entity.pdbx_description
1 polymer ?
#
loop_
_entity_poly.entity_id
_entity_poly.type
_entity_poly.pdbx_seq_one_letter_code
_entity_poly.pdbx_strand_id
1 'polypeptide(L)'
;MKTIKSTILGVIIAGTLGAFTVPALAKDDHDFRIPPGHLPAPGKCRIWYPGTPPGHQPPPGDCRTLSRQVPRGATLIGHDRRWSYAELHDRRFRHDVFDHRGNTSRKEIRGDIKDVHQARRDVREDHGQLQKNVDELHKDRAELRRDIRSGASRKEIAQDRREIRDDMRKVSANKKDLQQSQEKLQAARKELREDSHRR
;
A
#
# COMPACT_ATOMS: atom_id res chain seq x y z
N MET A 1 -20.77 -87.78 -35.51
CA MET A 1 -21.97 -87.96 -36.36
C MET A 1 -22.68 -86.61 -36.49
N LYS A 2 -22.88 -86.20 -37.74
CA LYS A 2 -23.97 -85.38 -38.30
C LYS A 2 -24.33 -84.03 -37.63
N THR A 3 -23.92 -83.01 -38.37
CA THR A 3 -24.51 -81.68 -38.56
C THR A 3 -26.01 -81.55 -38.25
N ILE A 4 -26.38 -80.47 -37.57
CA ILE A 4 -27.72 -79.86 -37.68
C ILE A 4 -27.52 -78.37 -37.96
N LYS A 5 -27.89 -77.96 -39.18
CA LYS A 5 -28.13 -76.58 -39.58
C LYS A 5 -29.63 -76.33 -39.41
N SER A 6 -30.02 -75.31 -38.65
CA SER A 6 -31.36 -74.73 -38.74
C SER A 6 -31.32 -73.22 -38.44
N THR A 7 -31.58 -72.47 -39.50
CA THR A 7 -31.96 -71.06 -39.58
C THR A 7 -33.24 -70.77 -38.80
N ILE A 8 -33.28 -69.68 -38.01
CA ILE A 8 -34.50 -68.96 -37.65
C ILE A 8 -34.25 -67.44 -37.75
N LEU A 9 -35.24 -66.78 -38.33
CA LEU A 9 -35.39 -65.36 -38.64
C LEU A 9 -35.20 -64.41 -37.43
N GLY A 10 -34.47 -63.33 -37.71
CA GLY A 10 -34.74 -61.92 -37.41
C GLY A 10 -35.53 -61.50 -36.17
N VAL A 11 -34.87 -60.69 -35.33
CA VAL A 11 -35.47 -59.51 -34.69
C VAL A 11 -34.41 -58.41 -34.64
N ILE A 12 -34.67 -57.29 -35.32
CA ILE A 12 -33.91 -56.04 -35.19
C ILE A 12 -34.41 -55.36 -33.91
N ILE A 13 -33.56 -55.27 -32.89
CA ILE A 13 -33.77 -54.35 -31.76
C ILE A 13 -32.69 -53.28 -31.87
N ALA A 14 -33.13 -52.09 -32.26
CA ALA A 14 -32.34 -50.87 -32.19
C ALA A 14 -32.02 -50.55 -30.72
N GLY A 15 -30.81 -50.87 -30.28
CA GLY A 15 -30.28 -50.47 -28.98
C GLY A 15 -29.39 -49.24 -29.15
N THR A 16 -29.95 -48.05 -28.96
CA THR A 16 -29.21 -46.80 -28.91
C THR A 16 -28.28 -46.79 -27.69
N LEU A 17 -27.01 -46.48 -27.92
CA LEU A 17 -26.01 -46.17 -26.90
C LEU A 17 -26.47 -44.94 -26.11
N GLY A 18 -27.09 -45.17 -24.96
CA GLY A 18 -27.31 -44.14 -23.94
C GLY A 18 -25.98 -43.80 -23.27
N ALA A 19 -25.23 -42.86 -23.85
CA ALA A 19 -24.21 -42.14 -23.12
C ALA A 19 -24.93 -41.31 -22.05
N PHE A 20 -24.88 -41.74 -20.78
CA PHE A 20 -25.19 -40.87 -19.67
C PHE A 20 -24.09 -39.80 -19.60
N THR A 21 -24.26 -38.72 -20.35
CA THR A 21 -23.54 -37.49 -20.09
C THR A 21 -24.08 -36.96 -18.76
N VAL A 22 -23.33 -37.16 -17.68
CA VAL A 22 -23.54 -36.41 -16.45
C VAL A 22 -23.38 -34.94 -16.84
N PRO A 23 -24.42 -34.10 -16.78
CA PRO A 23 -24.21 -32.68 -16.99
C PRO A 23 -23.30 -32.24 -15.85
N ALA A 24 -22.13 -31.71 -16.19
CA ALA A 24 -21.39 -30.90 -15.25
C ALA A 24 -22.36 -29.81 -14.79
N LEU A 25 -22.68 -29.78 -13.49
CA LEU A 25 -23.41 -28.69 -12.84
C LEU A 25 -22.51 -27.44 -12.91
N ALA A 26 -22.42 -26.84 -14.09
CA ALA A 26 -22.06 -25.44 -14.23
C ALA A 26 -23.22 -24.67 -13.59
N LYS A 27 -23.00 -24.24 -12.35
CA LYS A 27 -23.93 -23.40 -11.60
C LYS A 27 -24.06 -22.09 -12.39
N ASP A 28 -25.22 -21.89 -13.01
CA ASP A 28 -25.59 -20.66 -13.69
C ASP A 28 -25.41 -19.48 -12.73
N ASP A 29 -24.44 -18.60 -13.01
CA ASP A 29 -24.13 -17.39 -12.23
C ASP A 29 -24.78 -16.15 -12.86
N HIS A 30 -25.96 -16.34 -13.48
CA HIS A 30 -26.53 -15.37 -14.43
C HIS A 30 -27.66 -14.47 -13.90
N ASP A 31 -28.03 -14.52 -12.61
CA ASP A 31 -29.00 -13.53 -12.10
C ASP A 31 -28.80 -13.10 -10.65
N PHE A 32 -27.55 -13.04 -10.18
CA PHE A 32 -27.23 -12.35 -8.92
C PHE A 32 -27.28 -10.83 -9.14
N ARG A 33 -28.50 -10.26 -9.21
CA ARG A 33 -28.76 -8.81 -9.28
C ARG A 33 -29.44 -8.35 -7.99
N ILE A 34 -28.75 -7.49 -7.25
CA ILE A 34 -29.30 -6.84 -6.05
C ILE A 34 -30.20 -5.69 -6.51
N PRO A 35 -31.48 -5.64 -6.12
CA PRO A 35 -32.36 -4.53 -6.48
C PRO A 35 -31.80 -3.18 -5.99
N PRO A 36 -31.99 -2.09 -6.74
CA PRO A 36 -31.66 -0.74 -6.28
C PRO A 36 -32.27 -0.47 -4.89
N GLY A 37 -31.54 0.28 -4.06
CA GLY A 37 -31.94 0.59 -2.68
C GLY A 37 -31.68 -0.51 -1.64
N HIS A 38 -31.20 -1.70 -2.04
CA HIS A 38 -30.92 -2.80 -1.11
C HIS A 38 -29.43 -3.02 -0.82
N LEU A 39 -28.56 -2.24 -1.48
CA LEU A 39 -27.14 -2.18 -1.19
C LEU A 39 -26.90 -1.56 0.19
N PRO A 40 -25.90 -2.04 0.93
CA PRO A 40 -25.50 -1.40 2.19
C PRO A 40 -24.96 0.02 1.94
N ALA A 41 -25.01 0.86 2.98
CA ALA A 41 -24.35 2.17 2.98
C ALA A 41 -22.83 2.02 2.75
N PRO A 42 -22.14 3.04 2.21
CA PRO A 42 -20.69 3.02 2.06
C PRO A 42 -19.97 2.62 3.36
N GLY A 43 -19.06 1.66 3.27
CA GLY A 43 -18.30 1.13 4.43
C GLY A 43 -19.04 0.09 5.29
N LYS A 44 -20.26 -0.30 4.92
CA LYS A 44 -20.99 -1.44 5.53
C LYS A 44 -21.11 -2.59 4.54
N CYS A 45 -21.29 -3.79 5.07
CA CYS A 45 -21.57 -4.99 4.28
C CYS A 45 -22.89 -5.61 4.71
N ARG A 46 -23.45 -6.49 3.89
CA ARG A 46 -24.67 -7.24 4.18
C ARG A 46 -24.49 -8.67 3.66
N ILE A 47 -24.98 -9.67 4.39
CA ILE A 47 -25.05 -11.04 3.88
C ILE A 47 -26.30 -11.13 3.00
N TRP A 48 -26.15 -11.62 1.78
CA TRP A 48 -27.23 -11.75 0.81
C TRP A 48 -27.50 -13.21 0.49
N TYR A 49 -28.76 -13.62 0.65
CA TYR A 49 -29.24 -14.97 0.35
C TYR A 49 -29.99 -14.97 -0.98
N PRO A 50 -29.47 -15.62 -2.03
CA PRO A 50 -30.23 -15.86 -3.26
C PRO A 50 -31.54 -16.58 -2.95
N GLY A 51 -32.66 -16.09 -3.48
CA GLY A 51 -34.01 -16.65 -3.25
C GLY A 51 -34.76 -16.08 -2.04
N THR A 52 -34.11 -15.32 -1.16
CA THR A 52 -34.81 -14.59 -0.09
C THR A 52 -35.32 -13.24 -0.61
N PRO A 53 -36.60 -12.88 -0.40
CA PRO A 53 -37.13 -11.60 -0.83
C PRO A 53 -36.34 -10.42 -0.24
N PRO A 54 -36.13 -9.31 -0.98
CA PRO A 54 -35.25 -8.22 -0.56
C PRO A 54 -35.57 -7.61 0.82
N GLY A 55 -36.87 -7.51 1.18
CA GLY A 55 -37.32 -7.02 2.48
C GLY A 55 -37.11 -7.99 3.66
N HIS A 56 -36.80 -9.26 3.38
CA HIS A 56 -36.54 -10.30 4.39
C HIS A 56 -35.05 -10.61 4.55
N GLN A 57 -34.19 -9.91 3.81
CA GLN A 57 -32.73 -10.04 3.91
C GLN A 57 -32.23 -9.45 5.24
N PRO A 58 -31.21 -10.02 5.89
CA PRO A 58 -30.69 -9.54 7.18
C PRO A 58 -30.18 -8.09 7.08
N PRO A 59 -30.08 -7.34 8.20
CA PRO A 59 -29.61 -5.97 8.18
C PRO A 59 -28.12 -5.87 7.76
N PRO A 60 -27.68 -4.71 7.24
CA PRO A 60 -26.26 -4.45 7.03
C PRO A 60 -25.50 -4.32 8.36
N GLY A 61 -24.20 -4.60 8.34
CA GLY A 61 -23.33 -4.60 9.51
C GLY A 61 -21.87 -4.33 9.18
N ASP A 62 -21.01 -4.56 10.17
CA ASP A 62 -19.55 -4.46 10.01
C ASP A 62 -19.04 -5.55 9.05
N CYS A 63 -18.28 -5.14 8.03
CA CYS A 63 -17.78 -6.03 6.99
C CYS A 63 -16.87 -7.13 7.52
N ARG A 64 -15.96 -6.79 8.44
CA ARG A 64 -15.00 -7.74 9.02
C ARG A 64 -15.73 -8.80 9.84
N THR A 65 -16.77 -8.41 10.59
CA THR A 65 -17.62 -9.32 11.36
C THR A 65 -18.42 -10.23 10.44
N LEU A 66 -19.19 -9.67 9.50
CA LEU A 66 -20.05 -10.45 8.61
C LEU A 66 -19.28 -11.37 7.66
N SER A 67 -18.06 -10.99 7.26
CA SER A 67 -17.20 -11.82 6.40
C SER A 67 -16.91 -13.21 6.98
N ARG A 68 -16.92 -13.36 8.31
CA ARG A 68 -16.68 -14.63 9.01
C ARG A 68 -17.95 -15.45 9.22
N GLN A 69 -19.11 -14.85 8.95
CA GLN A 69 -20.42 -15.43 9.25
C GLN A 69 -21.17 -15.84 7.99
N VAL A 70 -20.60 -15.60 6.80
CA VAL A 70 -21.25 -15.93 5.53
C VAL A 70 -21.40 -17.45 5.40
N PRO A 71 -22.63 -17.98 5.34
CA PRO A 71 -22.84 -19.41 5.14
C PRO A 71 -22.69 -19.81 3.67
N ARG A 72 -22.60 -21.12 3.42
CA ARG A 72 -22.59 -21.68 2.06
C ARG A 72 -23.86 -21.25 1.32
N GLY A 73 -23.70 -20.84 0.06
CA GLY A 73 -24.79 -20.38 -0.78
C GLY A 73 -25.19 -18.92 -0.58
N ALA A 74 -24.59 -18.21 0.39
CA ALA A 74 -24.74 -16.77 0.56
C ALA A 74 -23.52 -16.00 0.01
N THR A 75 -23.74 -14.72 -0.25
CA THR A 75 -22.72 -13.78 -0.75
C THR A 75 -22.62 -12.60 0.21
N LEU A 76 -21.42 -12.15 0.54
CA LEU A 76 -21.23 -10.86 1.21
C LEU A 76 -21.30 -9.76 0.17
N ILE A 77 -22.18 -8.80 0.35
CA ILE A 77 -22.32 -7.63 -0.53
C ILE A 77 -21.84 -6.39 0.20
N GLY A 78 -21.00 -5.60 -0.46
CA GLY A 78 -20.64 -4.23 -0.09
C GLY A 78 -21.32 -3.25 -1.03
N HIS A 79 -20.95 -1.97 -0.94
CA HIS A 79 -21.52 -0.93 -1.80
C HIS A 79 -21.04 -1.04 -3.26
N ASP A 80 -19.76 -1.35 -3.44
CA ASP A 80 -19.05 -1.41 -4.73
C ASP A 80 -18.54 -2.83 -5.08
N ARG A 81 -18.64 -3.77 -4.15
CA ARG A 81 -18.00 -5.09 -4.22
C ARG A 81 -18.88 -6.20 -3.69
N ARG A 82 -18.57 -7.43 -4.09
CA ARG A 82 -19.22 -8.67 -3.64
C ARG A 82 -18.18 -9.76 -3.44
N TRP A 83 -18.42 -10.64 -2.48
CA TRP A 83 -17.57 -11.79 -2.18
C TRP A 83 -18.42 -13.03 -1.98
N SER A 84 -18.15 -14.07 -2.76
CA SER A 84 -18.76 -15.38 -2.60
C SER A 84 -18.25 -16.08 -1.33
N TYR A 85 -19.01 -17.08 -0.86
CA TYR A 85 -18.56 -17.97 0.22
C TYR A 85 -17.16 -18.56 -0.04
N ALA A 86 -16.90 -19.00 -1.28
CA ALA A 86 -15.65 -19.64 -1.67
C ALA A 86 -14.46 -18.67 -1.60
N GLU A 87 -14.62 -17.44 -2.06
CA GLU A 87 -13.58 -16.41 -1.97
C GLU A 87 -13.25 -16.06 -0.52
N LEU A 88 -14.27 -15.88 0.34
CA LEU A 88 -14.08 -15.53 1.75
C LEU A 88 -13.37 -16.64 2.56
N HIS A 89 -13.52 -17.90 2.14
CA HIS A 89 -12.93 -19.06 2.80
C HIS A 89 -11.66 -19.57 2.11
N ASP A 90 -11.15 -18.87 1.09
CA ASP A 90 -9.83 -19.15 0.54
C ASP A 90 -8.76 -18.85 1.61
N ARG A 91 -7.81 -19.77 1.80
CA ARG A 91 -6.72 -19.61 2.79
C ARG A 91 -5.85 -18.37 2.54
N ARG A 92 -5.83 -17.86 1.30
CA ARG A 92 -5.11 -16.64 0.90
C ARG A 92 -5.96 -15.39 1.03
N PHE A 93 -7.25 -15.52 1.36
CA PHE A 93 -8.13 -14.37 1.50
C PHE A 93 -7.66 -13.47 2.64
N ARG A 94 -7.38 -12.21 2.32
CA ARG A 94 -6.91 -11.24 3.31
C ARG A 94 -8.08 -10.39 3.77
N HIS A 95 -8.45 -10.51 5.05
CA HIS A 95 -9.54 -9.73 5.65
C HIS A 95 -9.24 -8.23 5.78
N ASP A 96 -8.03 -7.77 5.46
CA ASP A 96 -7.67 -6.35 5.41
C ASP A 96 -8.40 -5.59 4.29
N VAL A 97 -8.97 -6.31 3.31
CA VAL A 97 -9.85 -5.73 2.27
C VAL A 97 -11.06 -4.99 2.84
N PHE A 98 -11.51 -5.37 4.04
CA PHE A 98 -12.65 -4.74 4.73
C PHE A 98 -12.25 -3.54 5.59
N ASP A 99 -10.95 -3.31 5.80
CA ASP A 99 -10.45 -2.20 6.60
C ASP A 99 -10.28 -0.96 5.72
N HIS A 100 -11.39 -0.34 5.31
CA HIS A 100 -11.33 0.90 4.53
C HIS A 100 -10.63 2.05 5.30
N ARG A 101 -10.73 2.07 6.64
CA ARG A 101 -9.94 3.00 7.49
C ARG A 101 -8.49 2.57 7.69
N GLY A 102 -8.23 1.27 7.76
CA GLY A 102 -6.91 0.74 8.11
C GLY A 102 -5.89 0.83 6.98
N ASN A 103 -6.34 0.70 5.73
CA ASN A 103 -5.43 0.76 4.58
C ASN A 103 -4.96 2.19 4.28
N THR A 104 -5.86 3.18 4.33
CA THR A 104 -5.52 4.60 4.15
C THR A 104 -4.57 5.08 5.23
N SER A 105 -4.91 4.85 6.51
CA SER A 105 -4.03 5.18 7.65
C SER A 105 -2.67 4.47 7.56
N ARG A 106 -2.62 3.20 7.11
CA ARG A 106 -1.34 2.50 6.91
C ARG A 106 -0.51 3.09 5.78
N LYS A 107 -1.14 3.60 4.72
CA LYS A 107 -0.47 4.25 3.60
C LYS A 107 0.07 5.63 4.00
N GLU A 108 -0.70 6.40 4.75
CA GLU A 108 -0.32 7.69 5.33
C GLU A 108 0.89 7.53 6.26
N ILE A 109 0.80 6.67 7.27
CA ILE A 109 1.93 6.37 8.19
C ILE A 109 3.17 5.90 7.42
N ARG A 110 3.01 5.09 6.37
CA ARG A 110 4.13 4.65 5.53
C ARG A 110 4.75 5.83 4.74
N GLY A 111 3.93 6.81 4.34
CA GLY A 111 4.36 8.09 3.79
C GLY A 111 5.21 8.85 4.80
N ASP A 112 4.67 9.13 5.98
CA ASP A 112 5.36 9.95 6.99
C ASP A 112 6.68 9.31 7.45
N ILE A 113 6.75 7.97 7.52
CA ILE A 113 8.01 7.26 7.80
C ILE A 113 9.06 7.59 6.72
N LYS A 114 8.68 7.60 5.44
CA LYS A 114 9.60 7.96 4.35
C LYS A 114 10.05 9.42 4.46
N ASP A 115 9.14 10.31 4.82
CA ASP A 115 9.43 11.73 4.95
C ASP A 115 10.40 11.99 6.12
N VAL A 116 10.21 11.32 7.26
CA VAL A 116 11.17 11.32 8.37
C VAL A 116 12.53 10.78 7.93
N HIS A 117 12.56 9.71 7.14
CA HIS A 117 13.82 9.18 6.61
C HIS A 117 14.51 10.16 5.68
N GLN A 118 13.77 10.86 4.83
CA GLN A 118 14.33 11.87 3.94
C GLN A 118 14.87 13.06 4.72
N ALA A 119 14.09 13.64 5.63
CA ALA A 119 14.53 14.76 6.45
C ALA A 119 15.77 14.43 7.30
N ARG A 120 15.92 13.17 7.76
CA ARG A 120 17.15 12.71 8.43
C ARG A 120 18.38 12.69 7.50
N ARG A 121 18.19 12.38 6.22
CA ARG A 121 19.28 12.44 5.22
C ARG A 121 19.69 13.88 4.99
N ASP A 122 18.72 14.77 4.79
CA ASP A 122 18.98 16.20 4.55
C ASP A 122 19.78 16.82 5.71
N VAL A 123 19.39 16.56 6.97
CA VAL A 123 20.14 17.02 8.17
C VAL A 123 21.59 16.48 8.16
N ARG A 124 21.80 15.24 7.75
CA ARG A 124 23.15 14.65 7.69
C ARG A 124 23.99 15.32 6.60
N GLU A 125 23.41 15.58 5.44
CA GLU A 125 24.07 16.24 4.31
C GLU A 125 24.45 17.68 4.65
N ASP A 126 23.53 18.46 5.21
CA ASP A 126 23.79 19.84 5.63
C ASP A 126 24.84 19.92 6.72
N HIS A 127 24.82 18.99 7.69
CA HIS A 127 25.86 18.90 8.70
C HIS A 127 27.23 18.59 8.08
N GLY A 128 27.29 17.67 7.12
CA GLY A 128 28.51 17.35 6.39
C GLY A 128 29.04 18.54 5.58
N GLN A 129 28.17 19.29 4.91
CA GLN A 129 28.56 20.46 4.13
C GLN A 129 29.01 21.61 5.03
N LEU A 130 28.35 21.82 6.17
CA LEU A 130 28.78 22.77 7.19
C LEU A 130 30.16 22.42 7.73
N GLN A 131 30.42 21.15 8.05
CA GLN A 131 31.72 20.70 8.55
C GLN A 131 32.83 21.02 7.54
N LYS A 132 32.64 20.68 6.26
CA LYS A 132 33.61 21.01 5.20
C LYS A 132 33.92 22.50 5.13
N ASN A 133 32.90 23.35 5.14
CA ASN A 133 33.10 24.81 5.08
C ASN A 133 33.80 25.36 6.33
N VAL A 134 33.58 24.75 7.49
CA VAL A 134 34.31 25.10 8.73
C VAL A 134 35.77 24.68 8.64
N ASP A 135 36.06 23.50 8.07
CA ASP A 135 37.41 22.99 7.88
C ASP A 135 38.20 23.85 6.88
N GLU A 136 37.60 24.26 5.76
CA GLU A 136 38.24 25.20 4.81
C GLU A 136 38.51 26.55 5.47
N LEU A 137 37.54 27.13 6.17
CA LEU A 137 37.74 28.37 6.93
C LEU A 137 38.88 28.25 7.95
N HIS A 138 39.06 27.08 8.56
CA HIS A 138 40.18 26.83 9.48
C HIS A 138 41.52 26.83 8.75
N LYS A 139 41.60 26.20 7.56
CA LYS A 139 42.81 26.18 6.72
C LYS A 139 43.19 27.57 6.26
N ASP A 140 42.26 28.35 5.73
CA ASP A 140 42.50 29.71 5.24
C ASP A 140 43.02 30.62 6.36
N ARG A 141 42.44 30.51 7.56
CA ARG A 141 42.91 31.24 8.73
C ARG A 141 44.33 30.85 9.13
N ALA A 142 44.68 29.57 9.02
CA ALA A 142 46.02 29.09 9.30
C ALA A 142 47.02 29.56 8.24
N GLU A 143 46.62 29.61 6.97
CA GLU A 143 47.40 30.13 5.84
C GLU A 143 47.69 31.62 6.00
N LEU A 144 46.67 32.46 6.18
CA LEU A 144 46.84 33.89 6.45
C LEU A 144 47.79 34.13 7.64
N ARG A 145 47.72 33.30 8.70
CA ARG A 145 48.64 33.40 9.84
C ARG A 145 50.09 33.08 9.46
N ARG A 146 50.32 32.12 8.56
CA ARG A 146 51.65 31.81 8.02
C ARG A 146 52.16 32.96 7.13
N ASP A 147 51.32 33.51 6.27
CA ASP A 147 51.70 34.57 5.33
C ASP A 147 52.03 35.88 6.03
N ILE A 148 51.28 36.22 7.08
CA ILE A 148 51.65 37.33 7.97
C ILE A 148 53.01 37.09 8.62
N ARG A 149 53.33 35.85 9.02
CA ARG A 149 54.61 35.52 9.67
C ARG A 149 55.79 35.51 8.69
N SER A 150 55.58 35.06 7.45
CA SER A 150 56.60 35.02 6.40
C SER A 150 56.83 36.39 5.75
N GLY A 151 55.99 37.39 6.05
CA GLY A 151 56.12 38.75 5.52
C GLY A 151 55.55 38.91 4.11
N ALA A 152 54.47 38.19 3.78
CA ALA A 152 53.76 38.30 2.52
C ALA A 152 53.33 39.74 2.21
N SER A 153 53.08 40.03 0.93
CA SER A 153 52.72 41.37 0.50
C SER A 153 51.36 41.80 1.07
N ARG A 154 51.17 43.12 1.23
CA ARG A 154 49.87 43.68 1.67
C ARG A 154 48.71 43.27 0.76
N LYS A 155 48.98 43.04 -0.53
CA LYS A 155 47.96 42.65 -1.51
C LYS A 155 47.50 41.20 -1.28
N GLU A 156 48.42 40.28 -1.02
CA GLU A 156 48.12 38.88 -0.68
C GLU A 156 47.35 38.79 0.63
N ILE A 157 47.86 39.42 1.70
CA ILE A 157 47.15 39.46 3.01
C ILE A 157 45.72 40.02 2.87
N ALA A 158 45.52 41.01 1.99
CA ALA A 158 44.20 41.56 1.73
C ALA A 158 43.29 40.59 0.93
N GLN A 159 43.86 39.75 0.06
CA GLN A 159 43.17 38.70 -0.68
C GLN A 159 42.70 37.60 0.29
N ASP A 160 43.57 37.02 1.11
CA ASP A 160 43.18 35.92 2.01
C ASP A 160 42.10 36.38 3.01
N ARG A 161 42.19 37.64 3.47
CA ARG A 161 41.13 38.23 4.32
C ARG A 161 39.77 38.33 3.62
N ARG A 162 39.74 38.49 2.30
CA ARG A 162 38.48 38.45 1.52
C ARG A 162 37.98 37.01 1.44
N GLU A 163 38.84 36.05 1.15
CA GLU A 163 38.49 34.63 1.04
C GLU A 163 37.92 34.09 2.37
N ILE A 164 38.60 34.37 3.50
CA ILE A 164 38.10 34.06 4.84
C ILE A 164 36.72 34.67 5.10
N ARG A 165 36.47 35.89 4.60
CA ARG A 165 35.16 36.55 4.76
C ARG A 165 34.08 35.83 3.97
N ASP A 166 34.39 35.41 2.76
CA ASP A 166 33.46 34.66 1.90
C ASP A 166 33.18 33.27 2.49
N ASP A 167 34.18 32.61 3.04
CA ASP A 167 34.01 31.32 3.72
C ASP A 167 33.19 31.43 5.02
N MET A 168 33.36 32.51 5.78
CA MET A 168 32.47 32.81 6.91
C MET A 168 31.01 32.99 6.45
N ARG A 169 30.76 33.57 5.27
CA ARG A 169 29.40 33.69 4.71
C ARG A 169 28.85 32.31 4.35
N LYS A 170 29.64 31.43 3.73
CA LYS A 170 29.23 30.05 3.42
C LYS A 170 28.91 29.25 4.69
N VAL A 171 29.73 29.35 5.74
CA VAL A 171 29.44 28.72 7.04
C VAL A 171 28.13 29.22 7.62
N SER A 172 27.87 30.54 7.56
CA SER A 172 26.62 31.13 8.03
C SER A 172 25.41 30.65 7.24
N ALA A 173 25.52 30.54 5.91
CA ALA A 173 24.46 30.00 5.06
C ALA A 173 24.14 28.54 5.42
N ASN A 174 25.14 27.66 5.44
CA ASN A 174 24.93 26.25 5.76
C ASN A 174 24.39 26.01 7.18
N LYS A 175 24.71 26.88 8.14
CA LYS A 175 24.10 26.82 9.47
C LYS A 175 22.60 27.04 9.41
N LYS A 176 22.14 27.97 8.56
CA LYS A 176 20.71 28.20 8.34
C LYS A 176 20.07 27.02 7.63
N ASP A 177 20.72 26.46 6.62
CA ASP A 177 20.21 25.27 5.91
C ASP A 177 20.06 24.08 6.88
N LEU A 178 21.09 23.82 7.69
CA LEU A 178 21.04 22.79 8.72
C LEU A 178 19.91 23.03 9.73
N GLN A 179 19.71 24.27 10.16
CA GLN A 179 18.60 24.62 11.04
C GLN A 179 17.24 24.33 10.38
N GLN A 180 17.05 24.73 9.12
CA GLN A 180 15.81 24.46 8.38
C GLN A 180 15.56 22.96 8.21
N SER A 181 16.59 22.18 7.92
CA SER A 181 16.48 20.71 7.82
C SER A 181 16.15 20.06 9.16
N GLN A 182 16.67 20.60 10.28
CA GLN A 182 16.29 20.15 11.62
C GLN A 182 14.82 20.45 11.92
N GLU A 183 14.32 21.63 11.53
CA GLU A 183 12.91 22.00 11.69
C GLU A 183 11.99 21.09 10.87
N LYS A 184 12.34 20.80 9.60
CA LYS A 184 11.61 19.84 8.75
C LYS A 184 11.58 18.45 9.36
N LEU A 185 12.69 17.99 9.93
CA LEU A 185 12.76 16.70 10.62
C LEU A 185 11.84 16.66 11.85
N GLN A 186 11.78 17.75 12.62
CA GLN A 186 10.86 17.83 13.75
C GLN A 186 9.40 17.81 13.31
N ALA A 187 9.07 18.54 12.24
CA ALA A 187 7.73 18.55 11.65
C ALA A 187 7.30 17.16 11.18
N ALA A 188 8.12 16.49 10.35
CA ALA A 188 7.81 15.15 9.84
C ALA A 188 7.66 14.11 10.97
N ARG A 189 8.45 14.22 12.05
CA ARG A 189 8.29 13.36 13.24
C ARG A 189 6.98 13.61 13.97
N LYS A 190 6.54 14.86 14.03
CA LYS A 190 5.28 15.25 14.66
C LYS A 190 4.09 14.71 13.87
N GLU A 191 4.09 14.87 12.55
CA GLU A 191 3.06 14.35 11.65
C GLU A 191 2.92 12.82 11.79
N LEU A 192 4.03 12.08 11.70
CA LEU A 192 4.04 10.64 11.91
C LEU A 192 3.45 10.24 13.27
N ARG A 193 3.75 10.99 14.33
CA ARG A 193 3.21 10.73 15.67
C ARG A 193 1.70 10.94 15.71
N GLU A 194 1.21 12.04 15.12
CA GLU A 194 -0.21 12.35 15.08
C GLU A 194 -1.00 11.29 14.30
N ASP A 195 -0.51 10.90 13.12
CA ASP A 195 -1.21 9.92 12.28
C ASP A 195 -1.12 8.50 12.86
N SER A 196 -0.04 8.17 13.58
CA SER A 196 0.03 6.93 14.36
C SER A 196 -0.96 6.90 15.53
N HIS A 197 -1.34 8.05 16.10
CA HIS A 197 -2.32 8.12 17.20
C HIS A 197 -3.77 8.14 16.72
N ARG A 198 -4.03 8.51 15.45
CA ARG A 198 -5.37 8.52 14.85
C ARG A 198 -5.88 7.13 14.43
N ARG A 199 -5.07 6.08 14.61
CA ARG A 199 -5.36 4.69 14.21
C ARG A 199 -5.94 3.87 15.35
#